data_AF-A0A971PXW2-F1
#
_entry.id   AF-A0A971PXW2-F1
#
_cell.length_a   1.000
_cell.length_b   1.000
_cell.length_c   1.000
_cell.angle_alpha   90.00
_cell.angle_beta   90.00
_cell.angle_gamma   90.00
#
_symmetry.space_group_name_H-M   'P 1'
#
loop_
_entity.id
_entity.type
_entity.pdbx_description
1 polymer ?
#
loop_
_entity_poly.entity_id
_entity_poly.type
_entity_poly.pdbx_seq_one_letter_code
_entity_poly.pdbx_strand_id
1 'polypeptide(L)'
;MITPIIIKIIFWVGVIACVIGGIAMAFNDSGVGGLLCILLGPLVVRLYCEIIIVIFKIFQSLKQIENGLPNVPSYSTSNPDLYSTPPDITSSVGDVTE
;
A
#
# COMPACT_ATOMS: atom_id res chain seq x y z
N MET A 1 -4.12 -15.53 -7.18
CA MET A 1 -2.66 -15.61 -6.89
C MET A 1 -1.80 -15.27 -8.12
N ILE A 2 -2.15 -14.21 -8.85
CA ILE A 2 -1.37 -13.72 -10.01
C ILE A 2 -0.28 -12.73 -9.54
N THR A 3 -0.60 -11.90 -8.55
CA THR A 3 0.34 -10.95 -7.93
C THR A 3 1.62 -11.61 -7.38
N PRO A 4 1.59 -12.75 -6.66
CA PRO A 4 2.84 -13.41 -6.23
C PRO A 4 3.65 -13.96 -7.41
N ILE A 5 3.04 -14.31 -8.54
CA ILE A 5 3.78 -14.80 -9.72
C ILE A 5 4.55 -13.66 -10.39
N ILE A 6 3.94 -12.46 -10.49
CA ILE A 6 4.55 -11.30 -11.14
C ILE A 6 5.79 -10.82 -10.37
N ILE A 7 5.72 -10.78 -9.04
CA ILE A 7 6.84 -10.34 -8.21
C ILE A 7 7.99 -11.37 -8.25
N LYS A 8 7.66 -12.66 -8.37
CA LYS A 8 8.66 -13.73 -8.52
C LYS A 8 9.45 -13.61 -9.83
N ILE A 9 8.80 -13.17 -10.93
CA ILE A 9 9.49 -12.85 -12.20
C ILE A 9 10.45 -11.68 -12.02
N ILE A 10 10.00 -10.60 -11.37
CA ILE A 10 10.82 -9.40 -11.09
C ILE A 10 12.03 -9.74 -10.22
N PHE A 11 11.85 -10.58 -9.20
CA PHE A 11 12.94 -11.08 -8.37
C PHE A 11 14.01 -11.77 -9.20
N TRP A 12 13.61 -12.67 -10.11
CA TRP A 12 14.54 -13.44 -10.92
C TRP A 12 15.34 -12.53 -11.86
N VAL A 13 14.69 -11.52 -12.45
CA VAL A 13 15.35 -10.47 -13.25
C VAL A 13 16.34 -9.66 -12.39
N GLY A 14 15.95 -9.27 -11.17
CA GLY A 14 16.82 -8.55 -10.24
C GLY A 14 18.04 -9.37 -9.81
N VAL A 15 17.87 -10.67 -9.58
CA VAL A 15 18.99 -11.59 -9.29
C VAL A 15 19.92 -11.70 -10.50
N ILE A 16 19.39 -11.86 -11.71
CA ILE A 16 20.19 -11.89 -12.94
C ILE A 16 20.98 -10.58 -13.10
N ALA A 17 20.35 -9.42 -12.85
CA ALA A 17 21.03 -8.13 -12.89
C ALA A 17 22.15 -8.03 -11.85
N CYS A 18 21.95 -8.52 -10.62
CA CYS A 18 23.00 -8.61 -9.60
C CYS A 18 24.16 -9.51 -10.03
N VAL A 19 23.87 -10.67 -10.63
CA VAL A 19 24.92 -11.59 -11.11
C VAL A 19 25.72 -10.93 -12.24
N ILE A 20 25.05 -10.33 -13.22
CA ILE A 20 25.71 -9.65 -14.35
C ILE A 20 26.50 -8.43 -13.86
N GLY A 21 25.91 -7.61 -13.00
CA GLY A 21 26.56 -6.42 -12.43
C GLY A 21 27.76 -6.76 -11.56
N GLY A 22 27.66 -7.81 -10.74
CA GLY A 22 28.76 -8.31 -9.92
C GLY A 22 29.90 -8.90 -10.76
N ILE A 23 29.58 -9.65 -11.82
CA ILE A 23 30.58 -10.12 -12.80
C ILE A 23 31.25 -8.93 -13.48
N ALA A 24 30.49 -7.94 -13.95
CA ALA A 24 31.05 -6.74 -14.59
C ALA A 24 31.96 -5.95 -13.64
N MET A 25 31.58 -5.79 -12.38
CA MET A 25 32.44 -5.17 -11.36
C MET A 25 33.70 -5.98 -11.09
N ALA A 26 33.61 -7.31 -11.10
CA ALA A 26 34.78 -8.18 -10.89
C ALA A 26 35.84 -8.04 -11.99
N PHE A 27 35.47 -7.61 -13.20
CA PHE A 27 36.43 -7.32 -14.28
C PHE A 27 37.04 -5.92 -14.22
N ASN A 28 36.39 -4.96 -13.55
CA ASN A 28 36.83 -3.56 -13.50
C ASN A 28 37.62 -3.22 -12.23
N ASP A 29 37.40 -3.94 -11.14
CA ASP A 29 38.10 -3.78 -9.85
C ASP A 29 38.89 -5.06 -9.51
N SER A 30 39.61 -5.04 -8.41
CA SER A 30 40.37 -6.13 -7.77
C SER A 30 39.55 -7.40 -7.40
N GLY A 31 38.35 -7.57 -7.96
CA GLY A 31 37.47 -8.73 -7.77
C GLY A 31 36.71 -8.74 -6.45
N VAL A 32 37.23 -8.07 -5.42
CA VAL A 32 36.65 -8.05 -4.06
C VAL A 32 35.27 -7.39 -4.04
N GLY A 33 35.12 -6.25 -4.72
CA GLY A 33 33.84 -5.55 -4.83
C GLY A 33 32.78 -6.35 -5.60
N GLY A 34 33.17 -7.02 -6.67
CA GLY A 34 32.28 -7.89 -7.46
C GLY A 34 31.82 -9.12 -6.69
N LEU A 35 32.72 -9.78 -5.94
CA LEU A 35 32.38 -10.93 -5.11
C LEU A 35 31.42 -10.55 -3.96
N LEU A 36 31.69 -9.41 -3.31
CA LEU A 36 30.81 -8.88 -2.28
C LEU A 36 29.44 -8.51 -2.86
N CYS A 37 29.38 -7.95 -4.06
CA CYS A 37 28.13 -7.63 -4.76
C CYS A 37 27.31 -8.89 -5.13
N ILE A 38 27.95 -9.97 -5.58
CA ILE A 38 27.25 -11.24 -5.89
C ILE A 38 26.70 -11.91 -4.63
N LEU A 39 27.37 -11.78 -3.48
CA LEU A 39 26.90 -12.35 -2.21
C LEU A 39 25.85 -11.49 -1.52
N LEU A 40 26.11 -10.18 -1.36
CA LEU A 40 25.20 -9.25 -0.68
C LEU A 40 24.04 -8.79 -1.57
N GLY A 41 24.24 -8.67 -2.88
CA GLY A 41 23.25 -8.14 -3.82
C GLY A 41 21.95 -8.95 -3.84
N PRO A 42 21.99 -10.27 -4.11
CA PRO A 42 20.82 -11.13 -4.07
C PRO A 42 20.17 -11.17 -2.67
N LEU A 43 20.94 -11.04 -1.60
CA LEU A 43 20.43 -11.00 -0.23
C LEU A 43 19.58 -9.75 -0.01
N VAL A 44 20.06 -8.58 -0.42
CA VAL A 44 19.31 -7.32 -0.36
C VAL A 44 18.08 -7.37 -1.27
N VAL A 45 18.23 -7.82 -2.51
CA VAL A 45 17.10 -7.98 -3.46
C VAL A 45 16.01 -8.88 -2.88
N ARG A 46 16.39 -9.97 -2.20
CA ARG A 46 15.45 -10.89 -1.56
C ARG A 46 14.70 -10.23 -0.40
N LEU A 47 15.41 -9.48 0.46
CA LEU A 47 14.79 -8.75 1.57
C LEU A 47 13.76 -7.73 1.08
N TYR A 48 14.09 -6.96 0.03
CA TYR A 48 13.15 -5.98 -0.54
C TYR A 48 11.93 -6.66 -1.19
N CYS A 49 12.13 -7.73 -1.96
CA CYS A 49 11.03 -8.47 -2.56
C CYS A 49 10.09 -9.11 -1.52
N GLU A 50 10.64 -9.62 -0.40
CA GLU A 50 9.87 -10.22 0.68
C GLU A 50 8.88 -9.20 1.28
N ILE A 51 9.36 -7.99 1.60
CA ILE A 51 8.52 -6.92 2.17
C ILE A 51 7.43 -6.48 1.18
N ILE A 52 7.77 -6.34 -0.11
CA ILE A 52 6.80 -5.96 -1.15
C ILE A 52 5.69 -7.03 -1.29
N ILE A 53 6.06 -8.31 -1.31
CA ILE A 53 5.09 -9.41 -1.37
C ILE A 53 4.17 -9.38 -0.16
N VAL A 54 4.73 -9.22 1.05
CA VAL A 54 3.96 -9.19 2.30
C VAL A 54 2.92 -8.08 2.26
N ILE A 55 3.28 -6.87 1.84
CA ILE A 55 2.35 -5.74 1.70
C ILE A 55 1.25 -6.05 0.69
N PHE A 56 1.59 -6.61 -0.47
CA PHE A 56 0.59 -7.02 -1.47
C PHE A 56 -0.36 -8.11 -0.97
N LYS A 57 0.10 -9.02 -0.11
CA LYS A 57 -0.78 -10.02 0.51
C LYS A 57 -1.74 -9.36 1.48
N ILE A 58 -1.28 -8.42 2.30
CA ILE A 58 -2.14 -7.65 3.21
C ILE A 58 -3.20 -6.88 2.41
N PHE A 59 -2.80 -6.22 1.31
CA PHE A 59 -3.73 -5.50 0.43
C PHE A 59 -4.78 -6.42 -0.19
N GLN A 60 -4.39 -7.62 -0.64
CA GLN A 60 -5.34 -8.62 -1.12
C GLN A 60 -6.30 -9.08 -0.03
N SER A 61 -5.83 -9.29 1.20
CA SER A 61 -6.68 -9.63 2.34
C SER A 61 -7.71 -8.53 2.63
N LEU A 62 -7.31 -7.26 2.57
CA LEU A 62 -8.24 -6.12 2.74
C LEU A 62 -9.28 -6.09 1.62
N LYS A 63 -8.85 -6.25 0.37
CA LYS A 63 -9.75 -6.30 -0.79
C LYS A 63 -10.70 -7.49 -0.73
N GLN A 64 -10.28 -8.61 -0.15
CA GLN A 64 -11.13 -9.78 0.05
C GLN A 64 -12.24 -9.50 1.07
N ILE A 65 -11.96 -8.72 2.12
CA ILE A 65 -12.96 -8.30 3.11
C ILE A 65 -13.93 -7.29 2.51
N GLU A 66 -13.42 -6.31 1.75
CA GLU A 66 -14.24 -5.33 1.01
C GLU A 66 -15.25 -6.03 0.10
N ASN A 67 -14.80 -7.00 -0.71
CA ASN A 67 -15.67 -7.76 -1.61
C ASN A 67 -16.55 -8.79 -0.87
N GLY A 68 -16.20 -9.14 0.37
CA GLY A 68 -16.96 -10.05 1.23
C GLY A 68 -18.11 -9.38 1.97
N LEU A 69 -18.12 -8.04 2.06
CA LEU A 69 -19.27 -7.29 2.54
C LEU A 69 -20.29 -7.14 1.38
N PRO A 70 -21.57 -7.55 1.55
CA PRO A 70 -22.61 -7.13 0.62
C PRO A 70 -22.65 -5.61 0.63
N ASN A 71 -22.67 -4.99 -0.55
CA ASN A 71 -22.71 -3.53 -0.78
C ASN A 71 -23.19 -2.79 0.47
N VAL A 72 -22.27 -2.18 1.23
CA VAL A 72 -22.70 -1.24 2.28
C VAL A 72 -23.38 -0.13 1.49
N PRO A 73 -24.73 -0.02 1.56
CA PRO A 73 -25.41 0.99 0.77
C PRO A 73 -24.78 2.31 1.18
N SER A 74 -24.30 3.06 0.19
CA SER A 74 -24.00 4.47 0.41
C SER A 74 -25.22 5.02 1.10
N TYR A 75 -25.11 5.37 2.38
CA TYR A 75 -26.08 6.24 3.00
C TYR A 75 -25.87 7.57 2.28
N SER A 76 -26.50 7.71 1.13
CA SER A 76 -26.91 9.01 0.67
C SER A 76 -27.71 9.56 1.84
N THR A 77 -27.12 10.46 2.61
CA THR A 77 -27.87 11.37 3.48
C THR A 77 -28.80 12.14 2.56
N SER A 78 -29.94 11.53 2.24
CA SER A 78 -31.06 12.13 1.53
C SER A 78 -32.05 12.71 2.55
N ASN A 79 -31.61 12.94 3.79
CA ASN A 79 -32.40 13.61 4.80
C ASN A 79 -31.88 15.06 4.91
N PRO A 80 -32.45 16.00 4.12
CA PRO A 80 -32.07 17.43 4.20
C PRO A 80 -32.36 18.04 5.57
N ASP A 81 -33.16 17.37 6.40
CA ASP A 81 -33.63 17.88 7.69
C ASP A 81 -32.62 17.73 8.84
N LEU A 82 -31.50 17.03 8.64
CA LEU A 82 -30.43 16.96 9.65
C LEU A 82 -29.45 18.14 9.59
N TYR A 83 -29.68 19.09 8.67
CA TYR A 83 -29.01 20.39 8.60
C TYR A 83 -29.99 21.56 8.74
N SER A 84 -31.24 21.33 9.18
CA SER A 84 -32.08 22.44 9.61
C SER A 84 -31.42 23.05 10.82
N THR A 85 -30.91 24.28 10.66
CA THR A 85 -30.35 25.11 11.72
C THR A 85 -31.20 24.98 12.99
N PRO A 86 -30.58 24.88 14.18
CA PRO A 86 -31.33 24.83 15.42
C PRO A 86 -32.31 26.02 15.47
N PRO A 87 -33.54 25.83 15.96
CA PRO A 87 -34.53 26.90 16.01
C PRO A 87 -33.92 28.10 16.74
N ASP A 88 -33.91 29.26 16.08
CA ASP A 88 -33.42 30.51 16.64
C ASP A 88 -34.38 30.93 17.77
N ILE A 89 -34.00 30.60 19.00
CA ILE A 89 -34.82 30.82 20.21
C ILE A 89 -34.79 32.29 20.66
N THR A 90 -34.15 33.18 19.89
CA THR A 90 -33.99 34.60 20.28
C THR A 90 -35.27 35.42 20.19
N SER A 91 -36.32 34.94 19.49
CA SER A 91 -37.60 35.66 19.40
C SER A 91 -38.56 35.39 20.56
N SER A 92 -38.22 34.51 21.51
CA SER A 92 -39.09 34.12 22.63
C SER A 92 -38.87 34.95 23.92
N VAL A 93 -37.92 35.89 23.93
CA VAL A 93 -37.57 36.68 25.13
C VAL A 93 -38.04 38.12 24.96
N GLY A 94 -39.33 38.33 24.68
CA GLY A 94 -39.90 39.66 24.46
C GLY A 94 -41.28 39.90 25.07
N ASP A 95 -41.96 38.87 25.58
CA ASP A 95 -43.38 38.97 25.95
C ASP A 95 -43.66 38.48 27.38
N VAL A 96 -42.88 39.00 28.34
CA VAL A 96 -43.17 38.83 29.77
C VAL A 96 -43.01 40.15 30.53
N THR A 97 -43.57 41.23 29.98
CA THR A 97 -43.75 42.48 30.73
C THR A 97 -44.98 43.23 30.23
N GLU A 98 -46.18 42.80 30.62
CA GLU A 98 -47.33 43.67 30.93
C GLU A 98 -48.23 43.01 31.99
#